data_AF-A0AAW2U3U8-F1
#
_entry.id   AF-A0AAW2U3U8-F1
#
_cell.length_a   1.000
_cell.length_b   1.000
_cell.length_c   1.000
_cell.angle_alpha   90.00
_cell.angle_beta   90.00
_cell.angle_gamma   90.00
#
_symmetry.space_group_name_H-M   'P 1'
#
loop_
_entity.id
_entity.type
_entity.pdbx_description
1 polymer ?
#
loop_
_entity_poly.entity_id
_entity_poly.type
_entity_poly.pdbx_seq_one_letter_code
_entity_poly.pdbx_strand_id
1 'polypeptide(L)'
;MNFDTATIEVYQPSHEGHQQTEKQNHNRKAWAEMYLLSLTDTLVISSWLTFGYVVQGLGNLKPCLKIGQHQTHRVVSMKPYFHAPPFYDCKLGRGVDTGALVPHVKHFEDMSWGLKLVEQSSKF
;
A
#
# COMPACT_ATOMS: atom_id res chain seq x y z
N MET A 1 -1.48 -22.17 30.31
CA MET A 1 -1.24 -21.02 29.41
C MET A 1 0.27 -20.83 29.35
N ASN A 2 0.89 -21.15 28.22
CA ASN A 2 2.27 -20.76 27.98
C ASN A 2 2.24 -19.29 27.56
N PHE A 3 2.87 -18.44 28.34
CA PHE A 3 3.14 -17.06 27.93
C PHE A 3 4.44 -17.09 27.13
N ASP A 4 4.37 -16.72 25.86
CA ASP A 4 5.57 -16.45 25.09
C ASP A 4 6.35 -15.32 25.78
N THR A 5 7.60 -15.55 26.14
CA THR A 5 8.47 -14.60 26.83
C THR A 5 9.10 -13.58 25.87
N ALA A 6 8.31 -13.05 24.94
CA ALA A 6 8.80 -12.08 23.97
C ALA A 6 8.93 -10.70 24.62
N THR A 7 10.13 -10.11 24.58
CA THR A 7 10.34 -8.69 24.91
C THR A 7 9.81 -7.83 23.77
N ILE A 8 9.01 -6.80 24.08
CA ILE A 8 8.42 -5.89 23.09
C ILE A 8 8.92 -4.47 23.36
N GLU A 9 9.53 -3.86 22.34
CA GLU A 9 9.99 -2.47 22.37
C GLU A 9 9.30 -1.69 21.24
N VAL A 10 8.95 -0.43 21.51
CA VAL A 10 8.19 0.42 20.58
C VAL A 10 8.99 1.68 20.27
N TYR A 11 9.18 1.96 18.99
CA TYR A 11 9.95 3.09 18.50
C TYR A 11 9.13 3.95 17.55
N GLN A 12 9.15 5.27 17.76
CA GLN A 12 8.54 6.26 16.89
C GLN A 12 9.58 7.34 16.53
N PRO A 13 10.09 7.40 15.28
CA PRO A 13 11.17 8.30 14.92
C PRO A 13 10.82 9.80 15.01
N SER A 14 9.59 10.19 14.64
CA SER A 14 9.15 11.58 14.71
C SER A 14 7.67 11.75 15.07
N HIS A 15 7.32 12.99 15.43
CA HIS A 15 5.95 13.41 15.75
C HIS A 15 5.66 14.77 15.10
N GLU A 16 5.52 14.79 13.77
CA GLU A 16 5.38 16.04 13.01
C GLU A 16 3.99 16.71 13.15
N GLY A 17 3.00 16.00 13.68
CA GLY A 17 1.64 16.49 13.92
C GLY A 17 0.80 16.64 12.65
N HIS A 18 1.20 17.55 11.76
CA HIS A 18 0.54 17.78 10.48
C HIS A 18 1.54 17.70 9.31
N GLN A 19 1.01 17.41 8.12
CA GLN A 19 1.81 17.42 6.89
C GLN A 19 2.33 18.85 6.61
N GLN A 20 3.60 18.95 6.23
CA GLN A 20 4.28 20.21 5.88
C GLN A 20 5.02 20.05 4.55
N THR A 21 4.26 19.85 3.48
CA THR A 21 4.80 19.68 2.13
C THR A 21 5.76 20.82 1.77
N GLU A 22 6.75 20.53 0.92
CA GLU A 22 7.81 21.45 0.47
C GLU A 22 8.82 21.88 1.54
N LYS A 23 8.58 21.60 2.83
CA LYS A 23 9.61 21.81 3.86
C LYS A 23 10.62 20.68 3.82
N GLN A 24 11.84 20.99 3.38
CA GLN A 24 12.93 20.03 3.18
C GLN A 24 13.20 19.13 4.40
N ASN A 25 13.27 19.71 5.60
CA ASN A 25 13.51 18.92 6.82
C ASN A 25 12.35 17.96 7.15
N HIS A 26 11.10 18.39 6.94
CA HIS A 26 9.92 17.53 7.14
C HIS A 26 9.91 16.38 6.13
N ASN A 27 10.12 16.70 4.84
CA ASN A 27 10.19 15.70 3.79
C ASN A 27 11.33 14.70 4.00
N ARG A 28 12.49 15.15 4.53
CA ARG A 28 13.62 14.26 4.84
C ARG A 28 13.28 13.28 5.96
N LYS A 29 12.55 13.72 6.99
CA LYS A 29 12.06 12.82 8.05
C LYS A 29 11.05 11.82 7.51
N ALA A 30 10.08 12.28 6.73
CA ALA A 30 9.11 11.39 6.08
C ALA A 30 9.79 10.34 5.19
N TRP A 31 10.81 10.73 4.41
CA TRP A 31 11.62 9.81 3.61
C TRP A 31 12.40 8.81 4.47
N ALA A 32 13.04 9.27 5.54
CA ALA A 32 13.76 8.40 6.46
C ALA A 32 12.82 7.37 7.11
N GLU A 33 11.61 7.76 7.50
CA GLU A 33 10.60 6.85 8.03
C GLU A 33 10.09 5.85 7.00
N MET A 34 9.84 6.28 5.74
CA MET A 34 9.49 5.34 4.68
C MET A 34 10.59 4.29 4.49
N TYR A 35 11.85 4.73 4.51
CA TYR A 35 13.00 3.83 4.37
C TYR A 35 13.12 2.88 5.56
N LEU A 36 13.05 3.38 6.80
CA LEU A 36 13.08 2.55 8.01
C LEU A 36 12.00 1.48 8.02
N LEU A 37 10.75 1.83 7.66
CA LEU A 37 9.67 0.85 7.57
C LEU A 37 9.89 -0.19 6.48
N SER A 38 10.57 0.19 5.38
CA SER A 38 10.85 -0.74 4.29
C SER A 38 11.86 -1.83 4.67
N LEU A 39 12.59 -1.64 5.77
CA LEU A 39 13.56 -2.60 6.32
C LEU A 39 12.96 -3.56 7.35
N THR A 40 11.64 -3.51 7.59
CA THR A 40 10.96 -4.40 8.55
C THR A 40 10.65 -5.77 7.94
N ASP A 41 10.64 -6.82 8.77
CA ASP A 41 10.26 -8.18 8.34
C ASP A 41 8.76 -8.28 8.02
N THR A 42 7.94 -7.56 8.80
CA THR A 42 6.49 -7.52 8.66
C THR A 42 5.99 -6.08 8.70
N LEU A 43 5.07 -5.75 7.81
CA LEU A 43 4.57 -4.40 7.64
C LEU A 43 3.05 -4.35 7.76
N VAL A 44 2.56 -3.41 8.58
CA VAL A 44 1.15 -3.00 8.63
C VAL A 44 1.07 -1.55 8.15
N ILE A 45 0.21 -1.26 7.18
CA ILE A 45 0.00 0.10 6.65
C ILE A 45 -1.48 0.45 6.65
N SER A 46 -1.81 1.73 6.80
CA SER A 46 -3.18 2.20 6.64
C SER A 46 -3.64 2.09 5.20
N SER A 47 -4.90 1.72 4.98
CA SER A 47 -5.51 1.77 3.65
C SER A 47 -5.48 3.19 3.07
N TRP A 48 -5.53 3.30 1.73
CA TRP A 48 -5.48 4.55 0.95
C TRP A 48 -4.19 5.39 1.04
N LEU A 49 -3.28 5.09 1.96
CA LEU A 49 -2.11 5.91 2.21
C LEU A 49 -0.97 5.61 1.22
N THR A 50 -0.66 6.55 0.33
CA THR A 50 0.44 6.42 -0.65
C THR A 50 1.81 6.29 -0.01
N PHE A 51 2.00 6.82 1.20
CA PHE A 51 3.20 6.61 2.02
C PHE A 51 3.51 5.12 2.15
N GLY A 52 2.51 4.29 2.48
CA GLY A 52 2.66 2.85 2.61
C GLY A 52 2.98 2.15 1.28
N TYR A 53 2.57 2.73 0.14
CA TYR A 53 2.87 2.16 -1.18
C TYR A 53 4.34 2.32 -1.57
N VAL A 54 4.98 3.39 -1.10
CA VAL A 54 6.43 3.57 -1.27
C VAL A 54 7.17 2.55 -0.40
N VAL A 55 6.79 2.44 0.87
CA VAL A 55 7.39 1.50 1.84
C VAL A 55 7.33 0.06 1.32
N GLN A 56 6.15 -0.42 0.94
CA GLN A 56 6.00 -1.80 0.46
C GLN A 56 6.89 -2.04 -0.76
N GLY A 57 6.97 -1.08 -1.69
CA GLY A 57 7.72 -1.19 -2.93
C GLY A 57 9.23 -1.25 -2.70
N LEU A 58 9.75 -0.42 -1.79
CA LEU A 58 11.17 -0.42 -1.42
C LEU A 58 11.57 -1.71 -0.70
N GLY A 59 10.74 -2.22 0.20
CA GLY A 59 11.06 -3.37 1.04
C GLY A 59 10.80 -4.74 0.41
N ASN A 60 10.29 -4.78 -0.81
CA ASN A 60 9.74 -5.98 -1.41
C ASN A 60 8.64 -6.69 -0.56
N LEU A 61 7.79 -5.93 0.16
CA LEU A 61 6.87 -6.45 1.20
C LEU A 61 5.42 -6.63 0.72
N LYS A 62 4.73 -7.64 1.26
CA LYS A 62 3.26 -7.83 1.13
C LYS A 62 2.57 -7.46 2.45
N PRO A 63 2.23 -6.18 2.69
CA PRO A 63 1.72 -5.71 3.98
C PRO A 63 0.32 -6.21 4.33
N CYS A 64 -0.01 -6.10 5.62
CA CYS A 64 -1.39 -6.10 6.10
C CYS A 64 -1.95 -4.66 6.07
N LEU A 65 -3.01 -4.43 5.30
CA LEU A 65 -3.72 -3.16 5.28
C LEU A 65 -4.65 -3.07 6.48
N LYS A 66 -4.51 -2.01 7.27
CA LYS A 66 -5.45 -1.65 8.32
C LYS A 66 -6.61 -0.87 7.71
N ILE A 67 -7.82 -1.39 7.87
CA ILE A 67 -9.09 -0.80 7.44
C ILE A 67 -9.90 -0.49 8.70
N GLY A 68 -10.17 0.80 8.94
CA GLY A 68 -10.82 1.23 10.18
C GLY A 68 -10.01 0.88 11.45
N GLN A 69 -10.71 0.57 12.53
CA GLN A 69 -10.08 0.35 13.84
C GLN A 69 -9.62 -1.10 14.08
N HIS A 70 -10.40 -2.08 13.60
CA HIS A 70 -10.23 -3.49 14.01
C HIS A 70 -9.97 -4.47 12.86
N GLN A 71 -10.03 -4.03 11.60
CA GLN A 71 -9.91 -4.92 10.45
C GLN A 71 -8.54 -4.78 9.82
N THR A 72 -7.92 -5.93 9.53
CA THR A 72 -6.68 -5.99 8.75
C THR A 72 -6.83 -7.01 7.62
N HIS A 73 -6.37 -6.64 6.43
CA HIS A 73 -6.46 -7.47 5.23
C HIS A 73 -5.08 -7.59 4.60
N ARG A 74 -4.61 -8.82 4.36
CA ARG A 74 -3.32 -9.03 3.72
C ARG A 74 -3.42 -8.74 2.23
N VAL A 75 -2.52 -7.93 1.69
CA VAL A 75 -2.56 -7.60 0.27
C VAL A 75 -2.09 -8.75 -0.62
N VAL A 76 -2.74 -8.87 -1.78
CA VAL A 76 -2.45 -9.88 -2.80
C VAL A 76 -1.14 -9.64 -3.56
N SER A 77 -0.65 -8.40 -3.57
CA SER A 77 0.52 -7.97 -4.33
C SER A 77 1.14 -6.73 -3.67
N MET A 78 2.42 -6.48 -3.93
CA MET A 78 3.14 -5.30 -3.46
C MET A 78 2.92 -4.05 -4.35
N LYS A 79 2.28 -4.21 -5.51
CA LYS A 79 2.15 -3.10 -6.45
C LYS A 79 1.30 -1.96 -5.85
N PRO A 80 1.64 -0.69 -6.16
CA PRO A 80 0.84 0.45 -5.70
C PRO A 80 -0.56 0.41 -6.32
N TYR A 81 -1.49 1.15 -5.71
CA TYR A 81 -2.84 1.36 -6.25
C TYR A 81 -2.87 2.66 -7.03
N PHE A 82 -3.46 2.60 -8.23
CA PHE A 82 -3.80 3.77 -9.01
C PHE A 82 -5.19 4.25 -8.58
N HIS A 83 -5.25 5.36 -7.85
CA HIS A 83 -6.49 5.89 -7.24
C HIS A 83 -7.47 6.49 -8.23
N ALA A 84 -6.98 7.05 -9.35
CA ALA A 84 -7.78 7.75 -10.35
C ALA A 84 -7.51 7.22 -11.77
N PRO A 85 -7.79 5.93 -12.03
CA PRO A 85 -7.60 5.35 -13.35
C PRO A 85 -8.66 5.85 -14.34
N PRO A 86 -8.33 5.94 -15.63
CA PRO A 86 -9.33 6.20 -16.65
C PRO A 86 -10.23 4.98 -16.88
N PHE A 87 -11.51 5.25 -17.16
CA PHE A 87 -12.53 4.24 -17.49
C PHE A 87 -13.00 4.42 -18.93
N TYR A 88 -12.09 4.33 -19.90
CA TYR A 88 -12.37 4.68 -21.29
C TYR A 88 -11.68 3.74 -22.29
N ASP A 89 -12.44 3.26 -23.26
CA ASP A 89 -11.94 2.57 -24.44
C ASP A 89 -11.67 3.59 -25.55
N CYS A 90 -10.39 3.85 -25.81
CA CYS A 90 -9.97 4.82 -26.82
C CYS A 90 -10.37 4.42 -28.25
N LYS A 91 -10.51 3.13 -28.54
CA LYS A 91 -10.85 2.64 -29.88
C LYS A 91 -12.34 2.72 -30.14
N LEU A 92 -13.15 2.39 -29.14
CA LEU A 92 -14.61 2.43 -29.23
C LEU A 92 -15.21 3.79 -28.87
N GLY A 93 -14.40 4.69 -28.30
CA GLY A 93 -14.84 6.04 -27.95
C GLY A 93 -15.87 6.08 -26.82
N ARG A 94 -15.84 5.12 -25.88
CA ARG A 94 -16.86 4.97 -24.84
C ARG A 94 -16.27 4.52 -23.50
N GLY A 95 -17.05 4.67 -22.44
CA GLY A 95 -16.67 4.18 -21.11
C GLY A 95 -16.52 2.66 -21.06
N VAL A 96 -15.52 2.18 -20.31
CA VAL A 96 -15.29 0.75 -20.08
C VAL A 96 -14.69 0.51 -18.70
N ASP A 97 -15.01 -0.63 -18.09
CA ASP A 97 -14.33 -1.13 -16.90
C ASP A 97 -12.92 -1.60 -17.30
N THR A 98 -11.92 -0.79 -16.98
CA THR A 98 -10.50 -1.06 -17.28
C THR A 98 -9.87 -2.09 -16.33
N GLY A 99 -10.50 -2.40 -15.19
CA GLY A 99 -10.10 -3.46 -14.26
C GLY A 99 -10.58 -4.86 -14.67
N ALA A 100 -11.50 -4.95 -15.62
CA ALA A 100 -11.99 -6.21 -16.19
C ALA A 100 -11.33 -6.61 -17.51
N LEU A 101 -10.51 -5.76 -18.12
CA LEU A 101 -9.98 -5.99 -19.49
C LEU A 101 -8.90 -7.07 -19.58
N VAL A 102 -8.01 -7.16 -18.58
CA VAL A 102 -6.86 -8.06 -18.60
C VAL A 102 -6.66 -8.73 -17.24
N PRO A 103 -6.16 -9.98 -17.18
CA PRO A 103 -6.08 -10.73 -15.93
C PRO A 103 -5.10 -10.16 -14.89
N HIS A 104 -4.08 -9.42 -15.32
CA HIS A 104 -3.04 -8.86 -14.44
C HIS A 104 -3.36 -7.44 -13.93
N VAL A 105 -4.51 -6.87 -14.30
CA VAL A 105 -5.01 -5.59 -13.77
C VAL A 105 -6.32 -5.90 -13.06
N LYS A 106 -6.44 -5.51 -11.79
CA LYS A 106 -7.64 -5.75 -10.99
C LYS A 106 -8.02 -4.53 -10.18
N HIS A 107 -9.31 -4.45 -9.88
CA HIS A 107 -9.82 -3.56 -8.84
C HIS A 107 -9.32 -3.98 -7.46
N PHE A 108 -9.30 -3.01 -6.56
CA PHE A 108 -8.92 -3.26 -5.18
C PHE A 108 -10.17 -3.48 -4.30
N GLU A 109 -10.08 -4.40 -3.34
CA GLU A 109 -11.20 -4.77 -2.46
C GLU A 109 -11.78 -3.59 -1.67
N ASP A 110 -10.94 -2.61 -1.29
CA ASP A 110 -11.35 -1.42 -0.51
C ASP A 110 -11.53 -0.15 -1.37
N MET A 111 -11.12 -0.19 -2.65
CA MET A 111 -11.36 0.89 -3.63
C MET A 111 -11.86 0.25 -4.92
N SER A 112 -13.18 0.13 -5.02
CA SER A 112 -13.84 -0.53 -6.15
C SER A 112 -13.56 0.14 -7.50
N TRP A 113 -13.10 1.39 -7.53
CA TRP A 113 -12.69 2.09 -8.76
C TRP A 113 -11.17 2.15 -8.96
N GLY A 114 -10.37 1.90 -7.93
CA GLY A 114 -8.91 1.92 -8.06
C GLY A 114 -8.41 0.73 -8.87
N LEU A 115 -7.24 0.85 -9.50
CA LEU A 115 -6.60 -0.26 -10.22
C LEU A 115 -5.26 -0.64 -9.61
N LYS A 116 -4.92 -1.93 -9.68
CA LYS A 116 -3.61 -2.45 -9.28
C LYS A 116 -3.17 -3.60 -10.17
N LEU A 117 -1.85 -3.72 -10.29
CA LEU A 117 -1.21 -4.89 -10.90
C LEU A 117 -1.16 -6.08 -9.93
N VAL A 118 -1.68 -7.21 -10.38
CA VAL A 118 -1.63 -8.49 -9.66
C VAL A 118 -0.74 -9.47 -10.42
N GLU A 119 0.00 -10.28 -9.68
CA GLU A 119 0.77 -11.37 -10.29
C GLU A 119 -0.21 -12.41 -10.83
N GLN A 120 0.02 -12.86 -12.06
CA GLN A 120 -0.64 -14.07 -12.54
C GLN A 120 0.03 -15.24 -11.82
N SER A 121 -0.75 -16.10 -11.17
CA SER A 121 -0.26 -17.40 -10.75
C SER A 121 0.14 -18.17 -12.01
N SER A 122 1.44 -18.15 -12.34
CA SER A 122 1.98 -19.08 -13.32
C SER A 122 1.79 -20.48 -12.73
N LYS A 123 0.81 -21.22 -13.25
CA LYS A 123 0.76 -22.67 -13.05
C LYS A 123 1.95 -23.24 -13.83
N PHE A 124 3.09 -23.39 -13.17
CA PHE A 124 4.12 -24.34 -13.58
C PHE A 124 4.03 -25.53 -12.65
#